data_AF-A0A8T3XLN7-F1
#
_entry.id   AF-A0A8T3XLN7-F1
#
_cell.length_a   1.000
_cell.length_b   1.000
_cell.length_c   1.000
_cell.angle_alpha   90.00
_cell.angle_beta   90.00
_cell.angle_gamma   90.00
#
_symmetry.space_group_name_H-M   'P 1'
#
loop_
_entity.id
_entity.type
_entity.pdbx_description
1 polymer ?
#
loop_
_entity_poly.entity_id
_entity_poly.type
_entity_poly.pdbx_seq_one_letter_code
_entity_poly.pdbx_strand_id
1 'polypeptide(L)'
;MVKIQDRLAMLAREKTVNPSELISAVELHASIGNQPDPSTVRRLVEKAPLTPAQLEGLASSLEAAYAGMPDVNRPKAYGELVKYLRERAETIKEVAF
;
A
#
# COMPACT_ATOMS: atom_id res chain seq x y z
N MET A 1 18.67 14.51 3.77
CA MET A 1 17.44 14.18 3.00
C MET A 1 17.27 12.67 3.03
N VAL A 2 16.27 12.15 3.76
CA VAL A 2 15.91 10.73 3.68
C VAL A 2 15.25 10.54 2.31
N LYS A 3 15.84 9.71 1.44
CA LYS A 3 15.23 9.41 0.14
C LYS A 3 13.89 8.74 0.42
N ILE A 4 12.83 9.12 -0.29
CA ILE A 4 11.47 8.60 -0.05
C ILE A 4 11.42 7.06 -0.14
N GLN A 5 12.33 6.45 -0.91
CA GLN A 5 12.58 4.99 -0.95
C GLN A 5 13.02 4.39 0.41
N ASP A 6 13.81 5.10 1.22
CA ASP A 6 14.23 4.62 2.55
C ASP A 6 13.06 4.53 3.54
N ARG A 7 11.99 5.30 3.35
CA ARG A 7 10.93 5.43 4.35
C ARG A 7 10.05 4.17 4.44
N LEU A 8 9.66 3.58 3.31
CA LEU A 8 8.96 2.28 3.30
C LEU A 8 9.87 1.15 3.80
N ALA A 9 11.15 1.18 3.41
CA ALA A 9 12.13 0.21 3.89
C ALA A 9 12.39 0.31 5.40
N MET A 10 12.33 1.52 5.95
CA MET A 10 12.48 1.79 7.38
C MET A 10 11.27 1.29 8.16
N LEU A 11 10.05 1.62 7.72
CA LEU A 11 8.80 1.06 8.29
C LEU A 11 8.79 -0.47 8.22
N ALA A 12 9.36 -1.07 7.17
CA ALA A 12 9.36 -2.52 6.99
C ALA A 12 10.24 -3.25 8.02
N ARG A 13 11.20 -2.54 8.62
CA ARG A 13 12.07 -3.05 9.70
C ARG A 13 11.39 -2.96 11.07
N GLU A 14 10.32 -2.18 11.20
CA GLU A 14 9.60 -2.07 12.46
C GLU A 14 8.76 -3.31 12.75
N LYS A 15 8.53 -3.54 14.05
CA LYS A 15 7.77 -4.68 14.57
C LYS A 15 6.26 -4.46 14.41
N THR A 16 5.84 -3.21 14.51
CA THR A 16 4.48 -2.71 14.32
C THR A 16 4.57 -1.41 13.54
N VAL A 17 3.74 -1.27 12.52
CA VAL A 17 3.76 -0.11 11.64
C VAL A 17 2.55 0.77 11.95
N ASN A 18 2.77 2.06 12.09
CA ASN A 18 1.67 3.01 12.24
C ASN A 18 0.88 3.09 10.90
N PRO A 19 -0.43 2.79 10.90
CA PRO A 19 -1.27 2.85 9.71
C PRO A 19 -1.18 4.18 8.96
N SER A 20 -1.18 5.29 9.69
CA SER A 20 -1.14 6.63 9.09
C SER A 20 0.19 6.90 8.39
N GLU A 21 1.31 6.44 8.96
CA GLU A 21 2.63 6.60 8.35
C GLU A 21 2.80 5.74 7.11
N LEU A 22 2.24 4.52 7.12
CA LEU A 22 2.20 3.65 5.96
C LEU A 22 1.41 4.29 4.81
N ILE A 23 0.21 4.77 5.10
CA ILE A 23 -0.67 5.41 4.10
C ILE A 23 0.05 6.61 3.48
N SER A 24 0.55 7.53 4.31
CA SER A 24 1.29 8.70 3.82
C SER A 24 2.54 8.31 3.02
N ALA A 25 3.24 7.24 3.39
CA ALA A 25 4.42 6.79 2.63
C ALA A 25 4.02 6.23 1.26
N VAL A 26 2.95 5.45 1.17
CA VAL A 26 2.45 4.90 -0.10
C VAL A 26 1.91 6.01 -1.02
N GLU A 27 1.13 6.93 -0.48
CA GLU A 27 0.59 8.08 -1.23
C GLU A 27 1.70 9.02 -1.71
N LEU A 28 2.74 9.24 -0.89
CA LEU A 28 3.87 10.07 -1.28
C LEU A 28 4.65 9.44 -2.43
N HIS A 29 4.89 8.13 -2.40
CA HIS A 29 5.52 7.39 -3.51
C HIS A 29 4.69 7.55 -4.79
N ALA A 30 3.38 7.27 -4.71
CA ALA A 30 2.43 7.48 -5.80
C ALA A 30 2.48 8.91 -6.39
N SER A 31 2.48 9.93 -5.53
CA SER A 31 2.45 11.34 -5.94
C SER A 31 3.72 11.81 -6.65
N ILE A 32 4.88 11.23 -6.33
CA ILE A 32 6.16 11.58 -6.97
C ILE A 32 6.46 10.71 -8.21
N GLY A 33 5.49 9.91 -8.67
CA GLY A 33 5.64 9.00 -9.81
C GLY A 33 6.59 7.82 -9.55
N ASN A 34 6.93 7.56 -8.29
CA ASN A 34 7.80 6.46 -7.90
C ASN A 34 6.93 5.33 -7.34
N GLN A 35 7.03 4.15 -7.90
CA GLN A 35 6.14 3.07 -7.49
C GLN A 35 6.69 2.38 -6.25
N PRO A 36 5.91 2.27 -5.17
CA PRO A 36 6.32 1.49 -4.03
C PRO A 36 6.39 0.01 -4.43
N ASP A 37 7.38 -0.74 -3.94
CA ASP A 37 7.48 -2.17 -4.20
C ASP A 37 6.26 -2.91 -3.62
N PRO A 38 5.50 -3.68 -4.43
CA PRO A 38 4.22 -4.23 -3.97
C PRO A 38 4.40 -5.28 -2.86
N SER A 39 5.52 -6.01 -2.87
CA SER A 39 5.85 -6.98 -1.83
C SER A 39 6.11 -6.29 -0.48
N THR A 40 6.77 -5.13 -0.53
CA THR A 40 7.05 -4.28 0.64
C THR A 40 5.77 -3.70 1.21
N VAL A 41 4.90 -3.14 0.36
CA VAL A 41 3.59 -2.61 0.81
C VAL A 41 2.74 -3.71 1.43
N ARG A 42 2.67 -4.89 0.82
CA ARG A 42 1.95 -6.03 1.38
C ARG A 42 2.42 -6.39 2.78
N ARG A 43 3.74 -6.52 2.97
CA ARG A 43 4.34 -6.81 4.29
C ARG A 43 4.03 -5.73 5.33
N LEU A 44 4.05 -4.47 4.93
CA LEU A 44 3.72 -3.35 5.82
C LEU A 44 2.25 -3.39 6.25
N VAL A 45 1.35 -3.69 5.32
CA VAL A 45 -0.09 -3.85 5.57
C VAL A 45 -0.37 -5.02 6.50
N GLU A 46 0.39 -6.11 6.43
CA GLU A 46 0.28 -7.24 7.36
C GLU A 46 0.71 -6.88 8.78
N LYS A 47 1.63 -5.92 8.93
CA LYS A 47 2.15 -5.44 10.22
C LYS A 47 1.40 -4.25 10.81
N ALA A 48 0.52 -3.63 10.04
CA ALA A 48 -0.25 -2.46 10.44
C ALA A 48 -1.71 -2.86 10.75
N PRO A 49 -2.26 -2.45 11.90
CA PRO A 49 -3.69 -2.63 12.20
C PRO A 49 -4.52 -1.62 11.40
N LEU A 50 -4.68 -1.85 10.09
CA LEU A 50 -5.45 -1.01 9.20
C LEU A 50 -6.95 -1.30 9.30
N THR A 51 -7.77 -0.26 9.27
CA THR A 51 -9.22 -0.41 9.14
C THR A 51 -9.60 -0.73 7.69
N PRO A 52 -10.82 -1.28 7.44
CA PRO A 52 -11.27 -1.53 6.08
C PRO A 52 -11.26 -0.28 5.20
N ALA A 53 -11.67 0.87 5.75
CA ALA A 53 -11.66 2.15 5.02
C ALA A 53 -10.24 2.58 4.62
N GLN A 54 -9.25 2.36 5.48
CA GLN A 54 -7.85 2.66 5.17
C GLN A 54 -7.29 1.74 4.07
N LEU A 55 -7.68 0.47 4.07
CA LEU A 55 -7.30 -0.49 3.02
C LEU A 55 -7.92 -0.13 1.67
N GLU A 56 -9.18 0.25 1.64
CA GLU A 56 -9.85 0.70 0.40
C GLU A 56 -9.26 2.01 -0.12
N GLY A 57 -8.91 2.95 0.77
CA GLY A 57 -8.18 4.17 0.42
C GLY A 57 -6.82 3.87 -0.20
N LEU A 58 -6.03 2.98 0.41
CA LEU A 58 -4.74 2.52 -0.13
C LEU A 58 -4.89 1.89 -1.51
N ALA A 59 -5.87 1.00 -1.68
CA ALA A 59 -6.15 0.35 -2.96
C ALA A 59 -6.46 1.38 -4.06
N SER A 60 -7.29 2.38 -3.74
CA SER A 60 -7.69 3.45 -4.65
C SER A 60 -6.53 4.38 -5.02
N SER A 61 -5.72 4.79 -4.04
CA SER A 61 -4.52 5.61 -4.26
C SER A 61 -3.48 4.88 -5.11
N LEU A 62 -3.31 3.58 -4.89
CA LEU A 62 -2.46 2.74 -5.74
C LEU A 62 -3.02 2.68 -7.16
N GLU A 63 -4.30 2.35 -7.35
CA GLU A 63 -4.91 2.31 -8.68
C GLU A 63 -4.76 3.62 -9.46
N ALA A 64 -4.98 4.77 -8.80
CA ALA A 64 -4.79 6.09 -9.40
C ALA A 64 -3.34 6.32 -9.84
N ALA A 65 -2.37 5.91 -9.01
CA ALA A 65 -0.95 6.00 -9.33
C ALA A 65 -0.56 5.14 -10.55
N TYR A 66 -1.17 3.97 -10.72
CA TYR A 66 -0.88 3.04 -11.83
C TYR A 66 -1.71 3.32 -13.09
N ALA A 67 -2.87 3.96 -12.97
CA ALA A 67 -3.70 4.35 -14.12
C ALA A 67 -2.97 5.32 -15.05
N GLY A 68 -2.06 6.13 -14.51
CA GLY A 68 -1.18 7.01 -15.28
C GLY A 68 -0.03 6.30 -16.02
N MET A 69 0.16 4.98 -15.84
CA MET A 69 1.25 4.24 -16.49
C MET A 69 0.78 3.43 -17.70
N PRO A 70 1.58 3.39 -18.78
CA PRO A 70 1.32 2.54 -19.93
C PRO A 70 1.35 1.05 -19.52
N ASP A 71 0.39 0.26 -20.01
CA ASP A 71 0.16 -1.15 -19.63
C ASP A 71 1.41 -2.05 -19.71
N VAL A 72 2.33 -1.76 -20.63
CA VAL A 72 3.61 -2.49 -20.78
C VAL A 72 4.53 -2.38 -19.56
N ASN A 73 4.34 -1.35 -18.73
CA ASN A 73 5.08 -1.08 -17.49
C ASN A 73 4.21 -1.25 -16.25
N ARG A 74 3.09 -1.99 -16.33
CA ARG A 74 2.23 -2.28 -15.18
C ARG A 74 2.53 -3.69 -14.67
N PRO A 75 3.38 -3.85 -13.63
CA PRO A 75 3.62 -5.16 -13.03
C PRO A 75 2.32 -5.81 -12.58
N LYS A 76 2.11 -7.08 -12.95
CA LYS A 76 0.97 -7.90 -12.49
C LYS A 76 0.84 -7.89 -10.97
N ALA A 77 1.97 -7.84 -10.26
CA ALA A 77 2.04 -7.76 -8.80
C ALA A 77 1.28 -6.56 -8.20
N TYR A 78 1.04 -5.48 -8.95
CA TYR A 78 0.24 -4.35 -8.49
C TYR A 78 -1.26 -4.61 -8.52
N GLY A 79 -1.76 -5.26 -9.58
CA GLY A 79 -3.15 -5.72 -9.60
C GLY A 79 -3.42 -6.71 -8.48
N GLU A 80 -2.45 -7.61 -8.21
CA GLU A 80 -2.52 -8.53 -7.07
C GLU A 80 -2.49 -7.81 -5.72
N LEU A 81 -1.69 -6.75 -5.56
CA LEU A 81 -1.67 -5.95 -4.33
C LEU A 81 -3.01 -5.24 -4.11
N VAL A 82 -3.55 -4.57 -5.12
CA VAL A 82 -4.86 -3.89 -5.02
C VAL A 82 -5.95 -4.87 -4.64
N LYS A 83 -5.97 -6.04 -5.31
CA LYS A 83 -6.91 -7.12 -4.98
C LYS A 83 -6.75 -7.58 -3.53
N TYR A 84 -5.53 -7.84 -3.10
CA TYR A 84 -5.22 -8.24 -1.72
C TYR A 84 -5.71 -7.23 -0.67
N LEU A 85 -5.54 -5.92 -0.93
CA LEU A 85 -6.01 -4.88 -0.01
C LEU A 85 -7.53 -4.88 0.12
N ARG A 86 -8.25 -5.05 -0.99
CA ARG A 86 -9.71 -5.12 -1.00
C ARG A 86 -10.21 -6.39 -0.29
N GLU A 87 -9.65 -7.55 -0.62
CA GLU A 87 -10.00 -8.84 0.03
C GLU A 87 -9.76 -8.77 1.55
N ARG A 88 -8.66 -8.14 1.98
CA ARG A 88 -8.35 -7.94 3.41
C ARG A 88 -9.32 -6.96 4.07
N ALA A 89 -9.75 -5.91 3.36
CA ALA A 89 -10.77 -5.00 3.86
C ALA A 89 -12.10 -5.73 4.08
N GLU A 90 -12.51 -6.59 3.14
CA GLU A 90 -13.71 -7.42 3.26
C GLU A 90 -13.59 -8.42 4.42
N THR A 91 -12.47 -9.11 4.55
CA THR A 91 -12.24 -10.05 5.66
C THR A 91 -12.36 -9.36 7.02
N ILE A 92 -11.81 -8.15 7.18
CA ILE A 92 -11.91 -7.40 8.42
C ILE A 92 -13.35 -6.93 8.67
N LYS A 93 -14.10 -6.56 7.62
CA LYS A 93 -15.53 -6.23 7.72
C LYS A 93 -16.33 -7.45 8.23
N GLU A 94 -16.04 -8.65 7.76
CA GLU A 94 -16.73 -9.88 8.15
C GLU A 94 -16.43 -10.32 9.59
N VAL A 95 -15.19 -10.14 10.07
CA VAL A 95 -14.78 -10.53 11.44
C VAL A 95 -15.26 -9.54 12.51
N ALA A 96 -15.73 -8.34 12.11
CA ALA A 96 -16.23 -7.31 13.01
C ALA A 96 -17.73 -7.45 13.39
N PHE A 97 -18.40 -8.50 12.90
CA PHE A 97 -19.79 -8.88 13.22
C PHE A 97 -19.84 -10.14 14.09
#